data_AF-A0A8X6F3Q0-F1
#
_entry.id   AF-A0A8X6F3Q0-F1
#
_cell.length_a   1.000
_cell.length_b   1.000
_cell.length_c   1.000
_cell.angle_alpha   90.00
_cell.angle_beta   90.00
_cell.angle_gamma   90.00
#
_symmetry.space_group_name_H-M   'P 1'
#
loop_
_entity.id
_entity.type
_entity.pdbx_description
1 polymer ?
#
loop_
_entity_poly.entity_id
_entity_poly.type
_entity_poly.pdbx_seq_one_letter_code
_entity_poly.pdbx_strand_id
1 'polypeptide(L)' 'MFEELSTILSEVEVIVNHRPLTYVENDPGEPEPLTPAHFLELGYGDSKYPIHFIELIDATTARESYKKRKTYRTLL' A
#
# COMPACT_ATOMS: atom_id res chain seq x y z
N MET A 1 -10.27 -9.61 -30.81
CA MET A 1 -8.84 -9.29 -30.82
C MET A 1 -8.44 -8.20 -29.83
N PHE A 2 -8.86 -6.92 -29.97
CA PHE A 2 -8.51 -5.91 -28.94
C PHE A 2 -9.15 -6.21 -27.58
N GLU A 3 -10.45 -6.51 -27.54
CA GLU A 3 -11.17 -6.81 -26.29
C GLU A 3 -10.65 -8.05 -25.56
N GLU A 4 -10.25 -9.08 -26.30
CA GLU A 4 -9.68 -10.31 -25.71
C GLU A 4 -8.33 -10.02 -25.06
N LEU A 5 -7.46 -9.25 -25.72
CA LEU A 5 -6.19 -8.85 -25.13
C LEU A 5 -6.39 -7.95 -23.90
N SER A 6 -7.33 -7.00 -23.97
CA SER A 6 -7.69 -6.16 -22.83
C SER A 6 -8.18 -6.99 -21.65
N THR A 7 -9.01 -8.00 -21.90
CA THR A 7 -9.50 -8.92 -20.86
C THR A 7 -8.35 -9.67 -20.20
N ILE A 8 -7.44 -10.25 -20.99
CA ILE A 8 -6.27 -10.96 -20.47
C ILE A 8 -5.37 -10.02 -19.64
N LEU A 9 -5.14 -8.80 -20.11
CA LEU A 9 -4.35 -7.82 -19.38
C LEU A 9 -5.02 -7.42 -18.06
N SER A 10 -6.33 -7.23 -18.04
CA SER A 10 -7.09 -6.97 -16.82
C SER A 10 -7.01 -8.13 -15.83
N GLU A 11 -7.08 -9.38 -16.29
CA GLU A 11 -6.91 -10.54 -15.41
C GLU A 11 -5.50 -10.59 -14.80
N VAL A 12 -4.47 -10.35 -15.60
CA VAL A 12 -3.08 -10.29 -15.13
C VAL A 12 -2.91 -9.17 -14.10
N GLU A 13 -3.47 -7.99 -14.38
CA GLU A 13 -3.43 -6.85 -13.47
C GLU A 13 -4.07 -7.19 -12.12
N VAL A 14 -5.27 -7.78 -12.12
CA VAL A 14 -5.96 -8.21 -10.90
C VAL A 14 -5.11 -9.21 -10.12
N ILE A 15 -4.56 -10.23 -10.78
CA ILE A 15 -3.74 -11.26 -10.13
C ILE A 15 -2.48 -10.66 -9.49
N VAL A 16 -1.80 -9.76 -10.21
CA VAL A 16 -0.58 -9.12 -9.71
C VAL A 16 -0.90 -8.20 -8.54
N ASN A 17 -1.97 -7.39 -8.65
CA ASN A 17 -2.31 -6.38 -7.65
C ASN A 17 -2.86 -6.98 -6.34
N HIS A 18 -3.44 -8.17 -6.36
CA HIS A 18 -3.95 -8.86 -5.15
C HIS A 18 -2.95 -9.86 -4.55
N ARG A 19 -1.75 -9.97 -5.12
CA ARG A 19 -0.74 -10.89 -4.60
C ARG A 19 -0.17 -10.37 -3.27
N PRO A 20 -0.10 -11.20 -2.22
CA PRO A 20 0.56 -10.83 -0.96
C PRO A 20 2.04 -10.49 -1.16
N LEU A 21 2.46 -9.34 -0.65
CA LEU A 21 3.87 -8.91 -0.52
C LEU A 21 4.47 -9.31 0.83
N THR A 22 3.62 -9.69 1.78
CA THR A 22 3.98 -10.13 3.12
C THR A 22 3.45 -11.53 3.37
N TYR A 23 3.88 -12.14 4.46
CA TYR A 23 3.47 -13.48 4.82
C TYR A 23 1.95 -13.55 5.04
N VAL A 24 1.34 -14.64 4.58
CA VAL A 24 -0.08 -14.91 4.79
C VAL A 24 -0.20 -15.78 6.04
N GLU A 25 -0.64 -15.17 7.12
CA GLU A 25 -0.92 -15.87 8.38
C GLU A 25 -2.22 -16.67 8.28
N ASN A 26 -2.30 -17.76 9.05
CA ASN A 26 -3.53 -18.57 9.15
C ASN A 26 -4.45 -18.11 10.31
N ASP A 27 -3.96 -17.24 11.17
CA ASP A 27 -4.72 -16.71 12.32
C ASP A 27 -5.64 -15.57 11.84
N PRO A 28 -6.97 -15.69 12.01
CA PRO A 28 -7.92 -14.62 11.64
C PRO A 28 -7.83 -13.37 12.53
N GLY A 29 -7.11 -13.41 13.65
CA GLY A 29 -6.83 -12.24 14.49
C GLY A 29 -5.69 -11.36 13.96
N GLU A 30 -4.87 -11.88 13.05
CA GLU A 30 -3.76 -11.15 12.45
C GLU A 30 -4.23 -10.23 11.32
N PRO A 31 -3.52 -9.13 11.03
CA PRO A 31 -3.89 -8.21 9.97
C PRO A 31 -3.77 -8.86 8.58
N GLU A 32 -4.60 -8.38 7.65
CA GLU A 32 -4.55 -8.80 6.26
C GLU A 32 -3.17 -8.52 5.64
N PRO A 33 -2.60 -9.45 4.86
CA PRO A 33 -1.31 -9.25 4.23
C PRO A 33 -1.34 -8.07 3.25
N LEU A 34 -0.25 -7.31 3.22
CA LEU A 34 -0.09 -6.18 2.31
C LEU A 34 -0.05 -6.66 0.86
N THR A 35 -0.81 -6.05 -0.04
CA THR A 35 -0.82 -6.31 -1.50
C THR A 35 -0.40 -5.04 -2.26
N PRO A 36 0.03 -5.13 -3.54
CA PRO A 36 0.29 -3.93 -4.35
C PRO A 36 -0.93 -3.01 -4.47
N ALA A 37 -2.16 -3.55 -4.56
CA ALA A 37 -3.39 -2.78 -4.64
C ALA A 37 -3.55 -1.78 -3.49
N HIS A 38 -3.14 -2.17 -2.27
CA HIS A 38 -3.22 -1.30 -1.09
C HIS A 38 -2.44 0.01 -1.26
N PHE A 39 -1.45 0.07 -2.16
CA PHE A 39 -0.70 1.29 -2.48
C PHE A 39 -1.32 2.12 -3.61
N LEU A 40 -2.11 1.49 -4.49
CA LEU A 40 -2.85 2.17 -5.55
C LEU A 40 -4.11 2.86 -5.00
N GLU A 41 -4.70 2.28 -3.95
CA GLU A 41 -5.90 2.81 -3.28
C GLU A 41 -5.62 4.02 -2.36
N LEU A 42 -4.35 4.32 -2.06
CA LEU A 42 -3.93 5.44 -1.21
C LEU A 42 -4.36 6.83 -1.73
N GLY A 43 -4.79 6.93 -3.00
CA GLY A 43 -5.31 8.16 -3.60
C GLY A 43 -6.80 8.40 -3.38
N TYR A 44 -7.55 7.41 -2.90
CA TYR A 44 -8.98 7.54 -2.59
C TYR A 44 -9.12 7.80 -1.08
N GLY A 45 -9.69 8.95 -0.70
CA GLY A 45 -9.67 9.52 0.66
C GLY A 45 -10.32 8.70 1.79
N ASP A 46 -10.63 7.43 1.55
CA ASP A 46 -11.21 6.47 2.51
C ASP A 46 -10.30 5.25 2.76
N SER A 47 -9.02 5.31 2.39
CA SER A 47 -8.11 4.17 2.58
C SER A 47 -8.00 3.81 4.06
N LYS A 48 -8.32 2.56 4.42
CA LYS A 48 -8.17 1.99 5.77
C LYS A 48 -6.71 1.91 6.26
N TYR A 49 -5.77 2.24 5.40
CA TYR A 49 -4.33 2.16 5.66
C TYR A 49 -3.81 3.43 6.33
N PRO A 50 -2.86 3.30 7.27
CA PRO A 50 -2.42 4.41 8.09
C PRO A 50 -1.89 5.57 7.24
N ILE A 51 -2.42 6.75 7.55
CA ILE A 51 -2.20 8.10 6.98
C ILE A 51 -0.71 8.43 6.71
N HIS A 52 0.23 7.71 7.35
CA HIS A 52 1.66 7.88 7.18
C HIS A 52 2.17 7.60 5.76
N PHE A 53 1.48 6.76 4.96
CA PHE A 53 1.92 6.56 3.57
C PHE A 53 1.71 7.84 2.73
N ILE A 54 0.58 8.52 2.88
CA ILE A 54 0.26 9.78 2.18
C ILE A 54 1.31 10.86 2.49
N GLU A 55 1.75 10.98 3.75
CA GLU A 55 2.81 11.92 4.15
C GLU A 55 4.17 11.63 3.51
N LEU A 56 4.44 10.39 3.08
CA LEU A 56 5.70 10.03 2.42
C LEU A 56 5.69 10.34 0.91
N ILE A 57 4.51 10.31 0.28
CA ILE A 57 4.34 10.58 -1.16
C ILE A 57 4.27 12.08 -1.43
N ASP A 58 3.71 12.85 -0.49
CA ASP A 58 3.77 14.31 -0.55
C ASP A 58 5.16 14.80 -0.10
N ALA A 59 5.99 15.16 -1.07
CA ALA A 59 7.35 15.63 -0.86
C ALA A 59 7.43 16.86 0.08
N THR A 60 6.35 17.62 0.24
CA THR A 60 6.31 18.79 1.12
C THR A 60 6.17 18.42 2.60
N THR A 61 5.40 17.38 2.92
CA THR A 61 5.21 16.87 4.28
C THR A 61 6.25 15.81 4.67
N ALA A 62 6.76 15.04 3.71
CA ALA A 62 7.70 13.94 3.92
C ALA A 62 8.96 14.33 4.72
N ARG A 63 9.46 15.56 4.54
CA ARG A 63 10.66 16.05 5.23
C ARG A 63 10.43 16.24 6.73
N GLU A 64 9.30 16.80 7.14
CA GLU A 64 8.99 17.03 8.55
C GLU A 64 8.58 15.74 9.25
N SER A 65 7.81 14.88 8.59
CA SER A 65 7.47 13.55 9.09
C SER A 65 8.71 12.68 9.27
N TYR A 66 9.65 12.71 8.32
CA TYR A 66 10.93 12.00 8.44
C TYR A 66 11.77 12.50 9.62
N LYS A 67 11.88 13.82 9.80
CA LYS A 67 12.57 14.41 10.97
C LYS A 67 11.95 13.90 12.27
N LYS A 68 10.62 14.04 12.42
CA LYS A 68 9.88 13.66 13.62
C LYS A 68 10.09 12.18 13.99
N ARG A 69 10.00 11.29 13.00
CA ARG A 69 10.24 9.85 13.16
C ARG A 69 11.68 9.53 13.56
N LYS A 70 12.67 10.22 12.97
CA LYS A 70 14.08 10.07 13.36
C LYS A 70 14.28 10.47 14.82
N THR A 71 13.65 11.56 15.27
CA THR A 71 13.72 12.02 16.67
C THR A 71 13.12 11.00 17.63
N TYR A 72 11.92 10.46 17.37
CA TYR A 72 11.32 9.43 18.23
C TYR A 72 12.18 8.19 18.38
N ARG A 73 12.84 7.74 17.31
CA ARG A 73 13.74 6.59 17.32
C ARG A 73 15.05 6.84 18.05
N THR A 74 15.44 8.11 18.21
CA THR A 74 16.70 8.51 18.87
C THR A 74 16.47 8.87 20.35
N LEU A 75 15.22 9.02 20.76
CA LEU A 75 14.81 9.33 22.15
C LEU A 75 14.40 8.09 22.97
N LEU A 76 14.50 6.89 22.38
CA LEU A 76 14.48 5.58 23.04
C LEU A 76 15.91 5.04 23.11
#